data_AF-Q7WX59-F1
#
_entry.id   AF-Q7WX59-F1
#
_cell.length_a   1.000
_cell.length_b   1.000
_cell.length_c   1.000
_cell.angle_alpha   90.00
_cell.angle_beta   90.00
_cell.angle_gamma   90.00
#
_symmetry.space_group_name_H-M   'P 1'
#
loop_
_entity.id
_entity.type
_entity.pdbx_description
1 polymer ?
#
loop_
_entity_poly.entity_id
_entity_poly.type
_entity_poly.pdbx_seq_one_letter_code
_entity_poly.pdbx_strand_id
1 'polypeptide(L)' 'MSQAVLASVLNTSLSTVRKWEVGDKKPSGPSVKLLNLIERKGLEAVL' A
#
# COMPACT_ATOMS: atom_id res chain seq x y z
N MET A 1 7.83 5.42 6.79
CA MET A 1 7.51 4.22 5.98
C MET A 1 8.33 4.27 4.69
N SER A 2 9.02 3.20 4.29
CA SER A 2 9.67 3.14 2.97
C SER A 2 8.75 2.46 1.95
N GLN A 3 8.92 2.77 0.66
CA GLN A 3 8.17 2.11 -0.42
C GLN A 3 8.33 0.59 -0.40
N ALA A 4 9.53 0.09 -0.04
CA ALA A 4 9.81 -1.34 0.03
C ALA A 4 9.02 -2.02 1.16
N VAL A 5 8.98 -1.41 2.35
CA VAL A 5 8.18 -1.94 3.46
C VAL A 5 6.69 -1.92 3.12
N LEU A 6 6.19 -0.82 2.53
CA LEU A 6 4.80 -0.73 2.11
C LEU A 6 4.44 -1.77 1.03
N ALA A 7 5.34 -2.03 0.09
CA ALA A 7 5.16 -3.05 -0.94
C ALA A 7 5.05 -4.46 -0.33
N SER A 8 5.92 -4.78 0.63
CA SER A 8 5.87 -6.05 1.37
C SER A 8 4.57 -6.20 2.16
N VAL A 9 4.16 -5.16 2.89
CA VAL A 9 2.91 -5.16 3.68
C VAL A 9 1.68 -5.37 2.80
N LEU A 10 1.64 -4.72 1.63
CA LEU A 10 0.50 -4.81 0.70
C LEU A 10 0.58 -5.99 -0.28
N ASN A 11 1.57 -6.89 -0.10
CA ASN A 11 1.87 -7.99 -1.00
C ASN A 11 1.86 -7.56 -2.49
N THR A 12 2.57 -6.48 -2.80
CA THR A 12 2.69 -5.92 -4.13
C THR A 12 4.13 -5.55 -4.46
N SER A 13 4.39 -5.18 -5.71
CA SER A 13 5.74 -4.83 -6.14
C SER A 13 6.10 -3.38 -5.77
N LEU A 14 7.40 -3.11 -5.59
CA LEU A 14 7.92 -1.75 -5.40
C LEU A 14 7.53 -0.82 -6.56
N SER A 15 7.52 -1.34 -7.80
CA SER A 15 7.15 -0.57 -8.99
C SER A 15 5.64 -0.25 -9.01
N THR A 16 4.79 -1.12 -8.46
CA THR A 16 3.36 -0.85 -8.27
C THR A 16 3.16 0.32 -7.30
N VAL A 17 3.83 0.30 -6.14
CA VAL A 17 3.76 1.39 -5.15
C VAL A 17 4.21 2.72 -5.76
N ARG A 18 5.34 2.72 -6.48
CA ARG A 18 5.83 3.92 -7.19
C ARG A 18 4.79 4.47 -8.16
N LYS A 19 4.12 3.62 -8.94
CA LYS A 19 3.06 4.04 -9.87
C LYS A 19 1.84 4.63 -9.16
N TRP A 20 1.52 4.16 -7.96
CA TRP A 20 0.46 4.75 -7.15
C TRP A 20 0.83 6.14 -6.64
N GLU A 21 2.03 6.30 -6.12
CA GLU A 21 2.51 7.58 -5.57
C GLU A 21 2.62 8.68 -6.62
N VAL A 22 3.03 8.35 -7.86
CA VAL A 22 3.08 9.31 -8.98
C VAL A 22 1.75 9.49 -9.71
N GLY A 23 0.70 8.77 -9.31
CA GLY A 23 -0.63 8.87 -9.92
C GLY A 23 -0.80 8.16 -11.28
N ASP A 24 0.22 7.46 -11.78
CA ASP A 24 0.17 6.67 -13.03
C ASP A 24 -0.81 5.48 -12.92
N LYS A 25 -0.97 4.93 -11.71
CA LYS A 25 -1.99 3.93 -11.40
C LYS A 25 -2.68 4.26 -10.09
N LYS A 26 -3.89 3.71 -9.90
CA LYS A 26 -4.55 3.70 -8.59
C LYS A 26 -4.53 2.30 -7.99
N PRO A 27 -4.45 2.16 -6.66
CA PRO A 27 -4.64 0.88 -6.00
C PRO A 27 -6.06 0.37 -6.28
N SER A 28 -6.18 -0.96 -6.39
CA SER A 28 -7.45 -1.63 -6.65
C SER A 28 -7.51 -2.97 -5.90
N GLY A 29 -8.72 -3.51 -5.73
CA GLY A 29 -8.92 -4.81 -5.09
C GLY A 29 -8.52 -4.82 -3.60
N PRO A 30 -7.85 -5.88 -3.11
CA PRO A 30 -7.47 -6.01 -1.69
C PRO A 30 -6.59 -4.87 -1.17
N SER A 31 -5.72 -4.31 -2.01
CA SER A 31 -4.81 -3.22 -1.59
C SER A 31 -5.57 -1.98 -1.12
N VAL A 32 -6.74 -1.68 -1.69
CA VAL A 32 -7.58 -0.54 -1.26
C VAL A 32 -8.11 -0.76 0.16
N LYS A 33 -8.53 -1.98 0.48
CA LYS A 33 -9.02 -2.30 1.83
C LYS A 33 -7.90 -2.21 2.87
N LEU A 34 -6.71 -2.70 2.54
CA LEU A 34 -5.54 -2.63 3.42
C LEU A 34 -5.08 -1.18 3.62
N LEU A 35 -5.05 -0.37 2.56
CA LEU A 35 -4.73 1.07 2.67
C LEU A 35 -5.73 1.80 3.57
N ASN A 36 -7.03 1.54 3.41
CA ASN A 36 -8.06 2.10 4.30
C ASN A 36 -7.91 1.62 5.75
N LEU A 37 -7.47 0.37 5.96
CA LEU A 37 -7.22 -0.16 7.30
C LEU A 37 -6.03 0.53 7.96
N ILE A 38 -4.92 0.69 7.22
CA ILE A 38 -3.73 1.43 7.66
C ILE A 38 -4.06 2.88 7.97
N GLU A 39 -4.86 3.54 7.12
CA GLU A 39 -5.29 4.93 7.34
C GLU A 39 -6.08 5.09 8.64
N ARG A 40 -6.98 4.16 8.94
CA ARG A 40 -7.88 4.26 10.10
C ARG A 40 -7.28 3.76 11.41
N LYS A 41 -6.43 2.73 11.35
CA LYS A 41 -5.93 2.00 12.52
C LYS A 41 -4.43 2.05 12.70
N GLY A 42 -3.71 2.68 11.77
CA GLY A 42 -2.25 2.67 11.73
C GLY A 42 -1.69 1.37 11.14
N LEU A 43 -0.37 1.34 11.00
CA LEU A 43 0.36 0.24 10.36
C LEU A 43 0.28 -1.07 11.16
N GLU A 44 0.21 -1.00 12.48
CA GLU A 44 0.09 -2.14 13.40
C GLU A 44 -1.09 -3.07 13.06
N ALA A 45 -2.11 -2.57 12.34
CA ALA A 45 -3.28 -3.37 11.97
C ALA A 45 -3.03 -4.38 10.82
N VAL A 46 -1.86 -4.32 10.17
CA VAL A 46 -1.50 -5.15 9.00
C VAL A 46 -0.10 -5.76 9.10
N LEU A 47 0.57 -5.61 10.25
CA LEU A 47 1.86 -6.23 10.54
C LEU A 47 1.70 -7.60 11.22
#